data_AF-A0A1Z3VZB1-F1
#
_entry.id   AF-A0A1Z3VZB1-F1
#
_cell.length_a   1.000
_cell.length_b   1.000
_cell.length_c   1.000
_cell.angle_alpha   90.00
_cell.angle_beta   90.00
_cell.angle_gamma   90.00
#
_symmetry.space_group_name_H-M   'P 1'
#
loop_
_entity.id
_entity.type
_entity.pdbx_description
1 polymer ?
#
loop_
_entity_poly.entity_id
_entity_poly.type
_entity_poly.pdbx_seq_one_letter_code
_entity_poly.pdbx_strand_id
1 'polypeptide(L)'
;MQIKPLALILIVVFQLFSINTFSQKTAGLNALLDKNSEFIFPQTTDRISKILNSKTIFYEDANEEKYARWTTKSGLELYCSLGKNNSVNEMFFDVPDDKFLIVEGLPFGLALNKSTLKDAQNAFGKYGAKSEKLDNGSQFPGGTKLVFKKSRYYATLFFDHKNLLKSLGLTTELIDPAAN
;
A
#
# COMPACT_ATOMS: atom_id res chain seq x y z
N MET A 1 -8.32 37.65 31.64
CA MET A 1 -8.17 36.24 32.07
C MET A 1 -6.73 35.83 31.84
N GLN A 2 -5.90 35.75 32.89
CA GLN A 2 -4.49 35.35 32.76
C GLN A 2 -4.43 33.82 32.66
N ILE A 3 -4.02 33.31 31.51
CA ILE A 3 -3.75 31.89 31.34
C ILE A 3 -2.45 31.60 32.12
N LYS A 4 -2.55 30.77 33.15
CA LYS A 4 -1.37 30.35 33.94
C LYS A 4 -0.38 29.64 33.00
N PRO A 5 0.94 29.89 33.12
CA PRO A 5 1.94 29.31 32.22
C PRO A 5 1.89 27.79 32.16
N LEU A 6 1.48 27.13 33.25
CA LEU A 6 1.24 25.68 33.29
C LEU A 6 0.13 25.23 32.33
N ALA A 7 -0.97 25.98 32.22
CA ALA A 7 -2.08 25.66 31.33
C ALA A 7 -1.69 25.85 29.86
N LEU A 8 -0.85 26.85 29.56
CA LEU A 8 -0.32 27.05 28.21
C LEU A 8 0.60 25.88 27.79
N ILE A 9 1.49 25.43 28.68
CA ILE A 9 2.34 24.25 28.45
C ILE A 9 1.47 23.01 28.25
N LEU A 10 0.44 22.82 29.07
CA LEU A 10 -0.45 21.66 28.96
C LEU A 10 -1.21 21.66 27.63
N ILE A 11 -1.68 22.82 27.16
CA ILE A 11 -2.37 22.96 25.87
C ILE A 11 -1.43 22.66 24.71
N VAL A 12 -0.20 23.17 24.74
CA VAL A 12 0.81 22.89 23.70
C VAL A 12 1.16 21.40 23.70
N VAL A 13 1.32 20.79 24.86
CA VAL A 13 1.58 19.35 25.00
C VAL A 13 0.39 18.52 24.51
N PHE A 14 -0.86 18.89 24.83
CA PHE A 14 -2.04 18.21 24.31
C PHE A 14 -2.17 18.36 22.79
N GLN A 15 -1.85 19.53 22.23
CA GLN A 15 -1.78 19.72 20.77
C GLN A 15 -0.71 18.84 20.12
N LEU A 16 0.47 18.70 20.75
CA LEU A 16 1.55 17.80 20.30
C LEU A 16 1.21 16.31 20.44
N PHE A 17 0.35 15.93 21.39
CA PHE A 17 -0.18 14.57 21.47
C PHE A 17 -1.28 14.29 20.44
N SER A 18 -2.04 15.32 20.03
CA SER A 18 -3.16 15.22 19.09
C SER A 18 -2.71 14.99 17.64
N ILE A 19 -1.43 15.27 17.31
CA ILE A 19 -0.81 14.96 16.01
C ILE A 19 -0.22 13.55 15.91
N ASN A 20 -0.29 12.74 16.97
CA ASN A 20 -0.07 11.29 16.83
C ASN A 20 -1.37 10.66 16.34
N THR A 21 -1.81 11.07 15.14
CA THR A 21 -2.78 10.30 14.36
C THR A 21 -2.25 8.88 14.29
N PHE A 22 -3.05 7.97 14.83
CA PHE A 22 -2.93 6.51 14.88
C PHE A 22 -2.12 5.92 13.72
N SER A 23 -0.78 6.03 13.74
CA SER A 23 0.06 5.18 12.92
C SER A 23 0.03 3.84 13.62
N GLN A 24 -0.91 2.98 13.19
CA GLN A 24 -0.87 1.59 13.57
C GLN A 24 0.41 1.04 12.95
N LYS A 25 1.45 0.90 13.77
CA LYS A 25 2.61 0.08 13.42
C LYS A 25 2.08 -1.29 13.03
N THR A 26 2.02 -1.52 11.73
CA THR A 26 1.58 -2.73 11.02
C THR A 26 2.58 -3.85 11.27
N ALA A 27 2.69 -4.29 12.52
CA ALA A 27 3.66 -5.28 12.97
C ALA A 27 3.59 -6.59 12.15
N GLY A 28 2.44 -6.90 11.54
CA GLY A 28 2.27 -8.03 10.62
C GLY A 28 2.89 -7.80 9.23
N LEU A 29 2.76 -6.61 8.63
CA LEU A 29 3.23 -6.38 7.25
C LEU A 29 4.75 -6.53 7.12
N ASN A 30 5.51 -6.02 8.10
CA ASN A 30 6.97 -6.11 8.09
C ASN A 30 7.47 -7.56 8.05
N ALA A 31 6.71 -8.52 8.57
CA ALA A 31 7.07 -9.95 8.53
C ALA A 31 6.87 -10.58 7.13
N LEU A 32 6.19 -9.89 6.22
CA LEU A 32 6.09 -10.22 4.80
C LEU A 32 7.21 -9.58 3.97
N LEU A 33 8.01 -8.70 4.57
CA LEU A 33 9.10 -7.99 3.91
C LEU A 33 10.46 -8.63 4.22
N ASP A 34 11.41 -8.45 3.31
CA ASP A 34 12.82 -8.78 3.52
C ASP A 34 13.58 -7.64 4.23
N LYS A 35 14.88 -7.84 4.46
CA LYS A 35 15.75 -6.83 5.08
C LYS A 35 15.92 -5.53 4.27
N ASN A 36 15.53 -5.52 3.00
CA ASN A 36 15.57 -4.37 2.10
C ASN A 36 14.19 -3.70 1.98
N SER A 37 13.24 -4.09 2.84
CA SER A 37 11.84 -3.68 2.82
C SER A 37 11.13 -4.05 1.52
N GLU A 38 11.50 -5.15 0.87
CA GLU A 38 10.80 -5.65 -0.34
C GLU A 38 9.88 -6.80 0.05
N PHE A 39 8.71 -6.90 -0.59
CA PHE A 39 7.81 -8.02 -0.33
C PHE A 39 8.48 -9.33 -0.75
N ILE A 40 8.42 -10.35 0.10
CA ILE A 40 9.02 -11.65 -0.19
C ILE A 40 8.06 -12.43 -1.08
N PHE A 41 8.49 -12.83 -2.27
CA PHE A 41 7.80 -13.81 -3.13
C PHE A 41 8.66 -15.07 -3.37
N PRO A 42 8.08 -16.24 -3.68
CA PRO A 42 6.65 -16.53 -3.59
C PRO A 42 6.16 -16.61 -2.13
N GLN A 43 4.86 -16.45 -1.91
CA GLN A 43 4.18 -16.71 -0.64
C GLN A 43 3.10 -17.78 -0.78
N THR A 44 2.63 -18.27 0.36
CA THR A 44 1.40 -19.07 0.45
C THR A 44 0.31 -18.27 1.16
N THR A 45 -0.94 -18.54 0.80
CA THR A 45 -2.11 -17.94 1.43
C THR A 45 -2.18 -18.22 2.94
N ASP A 46 -1.75 -19.41 3.38
CA ASP A 46 -1.66 -19.78 4.80
C ASP A 46 -0.66 -18.93 5.57
N ARG A 47 0.53 -18.70 5.01
CA ARG A 47 1.56 -17.87 5.65
C ARG A 47 1.08 -16.42 5.79
N ILE A 48 0.48 -15.87 4.74
CA ILE A 48 -0.08 -14.51 4.76
C ILE A 48 -1.18 -14.41 5.81
N SER A 49 -2.14 -15.34 5.82
CA SER A 49 -3.24 -15.37 6.79
C SER A 49 -2.75 -15.40 8.23
N LYS A 50 -1.75 -16.24 8.51
CA LYS A 50 -1.15 -16.36 9.84
C LYS A 50 -0.47 -15.07 10.29
N ILE A 51 0.28 -14.41 9.39
CA ILE A 51 1.00 -13.17 9.69
C ILE A 51 0.03 -12.00 9.89
N LEU A 52 -0.98 -11.89 9.02
CA LEU A 52 -1.97 -10.82 9.09
C LEU A 52 -3.02 -11.04 10.19
N ASN A 53 -3.09 -12.25 10.74
CA ASN A 53 -4.18 -12.70 11.61
C ASN A 53 -5.55 -12.41 10.99
N SER A 54 -5.68 -12.77 9.70
CA SER A 54 -6.89 -12.58 8.90
C SER A 54 -7.15 -13.83 8.07
N LYS A 55 -8.42 -14.14 7.81
CA LYS A 55 -8.81 -15.29 6.99
C LYS A 55 -8.65 -14.93 5.51
N THR A 56 -8.13 -15.86 4.72
CA THR A 56 -8.20 -15.73 3.26
C THR A 56 -9.63 -15.80 2.78
N ILE A 57 -10.02 -14.86 1.92
CA ILE A 57 -11.24 -14.92 1.13
C ILE A 57 -10.84 -15.29 -0.29
N PHE A 58 -11.29 -16.44 -0.77
CA PHE A 58 -11.09 -16.88 -2.14
C PHE A 58 -12.27 -16.44 -3.02
N TYR A 59 -11.97 -16.01 -4.24
CA TYR A 59 -12.99 -15.69 -5.25
C TYR A 59 -12.42 -15.94 -6.64
N GLU A 60 -13.32 -16.05 -7.62
CA GLU A 60 -12.99 -16.19 -9.03
C GLU A 60 -13.58 -15.01 -9.80
N ASP A 61 -12.88 -14.56 -10.84
CA ASP A 61 -13.42 -13.58 -11.77
C ASP A 61 -14.20 -14.26 -12.91
N ALA A 62 -14.67 -13.46 -13.87
CA ALA A 62 -15.43 -13.96 -15.01
C ALA A 62 -14.60 -14.85 -15.97
N ASN A 63 -13.28 -14.84 -15.85
CA ASN A 63 -12.35 -15.65 -16.64
C ASN A 63 -11.88 -16.90 -15.88
N GLU A 64 -12.53 -17.25 -14.76
CA GLU A 64 -12.16 -18.36 -13.87
C GLU A 64 -10.78 -18.20 -13.22
N GLU A 65 -10.21 -16.99 -13.26
CA GLU A 65 -8.96 -16.71 -12.59
C GLU A 65 -9.22 -16.64 -11.08
N LYS A 66 -8.38 -17.36 -10.32
CA LYS A 66 -8.53 -17.48 -8.86
C LYS A 66 -7.80 -16.36 -8.16
N TYR A 67 -8.44 -15.77 -7.18
CA TYR A 67 -7.91 -14.69 -6.38
C TYR A 67 -8.01 -15.01 -4.90
N ALA A 68 -7.13 -14.36 -4.13
CA ALA A 68 -7.20 -14.33 -2.68
C ALA A 68 -7.21 -12.88 -2.21
N ARG A 69 -7.98 -12.62 -1.16
CA ARG A 69 -8.03 -11.33 -0.45
C ARG A 69 -7.96 -11.51 1.06
N TRP A 70 -7.30 -10.57 1.71
CA TRP A 70 -7.26 -10.42 3.17
C TRP A 70 -7.61 -8.99 3.55
N THR A 71 -8.52 -8.83 4.49
CA THR A 71 -8.76 -7.54 5.14
C THR A 71 -8.15 -7.61 6.54
N THR A 72 -7.17 -6.76 6.79
CA THR A 72 -6.55 -6.65 8.12
C THR A 72 -7.50 -5.99 9.11
N LYS A 73 -7.25 -6.11 10.41
CA LYS A 73 -8.05 -5.45 11.45
C LYS A 73 -8.07 -3.92 11.31
N SER A 74 -7.03 -3.33 10.70
CA SER A 74 -6.97 -1.89 10.47
C SER A 74 -7.85 -1.45 9.29
N GLY A 75 -8.25 -2.38 8.42
CA GLY A 75 -9.01 -2.09 7.21
C GLY A 75 -8.16 -1.98 5.95
N LEU A 76 -6.85 -2.21 6.02
CA LEU A 76 -6.02 -2.44 4.82
C LEU A 76 -6.46 -3.75 4.15
N GLU A 77 -6.69 -3.68 2.84
CA GLU A 77 -6.92 -4.84 2.00
C GLU A 77 -5.64 -5.23 1.27
N LEU A 78 -5.39 -6.54 1.25
CA LEU A 78 -4.37 -7.17 0.43
C LEU A 78 -5.07 -8.13 -0.51
N TYR A 79 -4.71 -8.13 -1.79
CA TYR A 79 -5.26 -9.08 -2.76
C TYR A 79 -4.24 -9.46 -3.83
N CYS A 80 -4.46 -10.60 -4.47
CA CYS A 80 -3.59 -11.12 -5.52
C CYS A 80 -4.34 -12.17 -6.36
N SER A 81 -3.95 -12.34 -7.61
CA SER A 81 -4.22 -13.60 -8.33
C SER A 81 -3.44 -14.75 -7.70
N LEU A 82 -3.94 -15.96 -7.90
CA LEU A 82 -3.34 -17.20 -7.42
C LEU A 82 -2.74 -17.97 -8.59
N GLY A 83 -1.42 -18.14 -8.54
CA GLY A 83 -0.72 -19.03 -9.45
C GLY A 83 -0.95 -20.51 -9.13
N LYS A 84 -0.23 -21.38 -9.84
CA LYS A 84 -0.26 -22.84 -9.62
C LYS A 84 -0.03 -23.17 -8.15
N ASN A 85 -0.82 -24.10 -7.60
CA ASN A 85 -0.77 -24.51 -6.20
C ASN A 85 -1.02 -23.36 -5.19
N ASN A 86 -1.85 -22.38 -5.56
CA ASN A 86 -2.15 -21.20 -4.74
C ASN A 86 -0.89 -20.38 -4.37
N SER A 87 0.12 -20.39 -5.24
CA SER A 87 1.32 -19.57 -5.06
C SER A 87 0.99 -18.10 -5.28
N VAL A 88 1.44 -17.25 -4.37
CA VAL A 88 1.30 -15.80 -4.48
C VAL A 88 2.61 -15.22 -5.01
N ASN A 89 2.57 -14.67 -6.22
CA ASN A 89 3.73 -14.07 -6.91
C ASN A 89 3.56 -12.57 -7.20
N GLU A 90 2.38 -12.05 -6.89
CA GLU A 90 2.05 -10.64 -6.93
C GLU A 90 1.28 -10.26 -5.68
N MET A 91 1.20 -8.97 -5.39
CA MET A 91 0.46 -8.47 -4.24
C MET A 91 0.04 -7.02 -4.49
N PHE A 92 -1.22 -6.75 -4.22
CA PHE A 92 -1.80 -5.42 -4.25
C PHE A 92 -2.24 -5.01 -2.86
N PHE A 93 -2.09 -3.73 -2.56
CA PHE A 93 -2.42 -3.12 -1.27
C PHE A 93 -3.34 -1.94 -1.54
N ASP A 94 -4.52 -1.93 -0.93
CA ASP A 94 -5.50 -0.86 -1.09
C ASP A 94 -6.22 -0.56 0.23
N VAL A 95 -6.78 0.65 0.33
CA VAL A 95 -7.70 1.03 1.40
C VAL A 95 -9.04 1.35 0.75
N PRO A 96 -10.14 0.73 1.18
CA PRO A 96 -11.47 1.06 0.68
C PRO A 96 -11.75 2.58 0.75
N ASP A 97 -12.32 3.14 -0.32
CA ASP A 97 -12.46 4.59 -0.55
C ASP A 97 -13.20 5.35 0.57
N ASP A 98 -14.01 4.65 1.38
CA ASP A 98 -14.75 5.23 2.51
C ASP A 98 -13.88 5.46 3.77
N LYS A 99 -12.61 5.00 3.77
CA LYS A 99 -11.75 5.02 4.97
C LYS A 99 -10.49 5.85 4.76
N PHE A 100 -10.35 6.90 5.57
CA PHE A 100 -9.09 7.60 5.71
C PHE A 100 -8.18 6.88 6.70
N LEU A 101 -7.41 5.90 6.22
CA LEU A 101 -6.47 5.10 7.02
C LEU A 101 -5.03 5.35 6.55
N ILE A 102 -4.16 5.82 7.45
CA ILE A 102 -2.72 5.85 7.19
C ILE A 102 -2.16 4.46 7.46
N VAL A 103 -1.58 3.83 6.44
CA VAL A 103 -0.97 2.50 6.53
C VAL A 103 0.51 2.62 6.28
N GLU A 104 1.32 2.48 7.33
CA GLU A 104 2.79 2.45 7.21
C GLU A 104 3.32 1.02 7.03
N GLY A 105 4.63 0.87 6.85
CA GLY A 105 5.27 -0.45 6.75
C GLY A 105 4.99 -1.19 5.45
N LEU A 106 4.62 -0.48 4.38
CA LEU A 106 4.52 -1.07 3.06
C LEU A 106 5.91 -1.30 2.44
N PRO A 107 5.97 -2.16 1.41
CA PRO A 107 7.17 -2.33 0.59
C PRO A 107 7.80 -0.99 0.19
N PHE A 108 9.13 -0.98 0.16
CA PHE A 108 9.98 0.16 -0.15
C PHE A 108 9.88 1.34 0.84
N GLY A 109 9.35 1.09 2.04
CA GLY A 109 9.17 2.13 3.05
C GLY A 109 8.02 3.09 2.73
N LEU A 110 7.08 2.65 1.89
CA LEU A 110 5.91 3.44 1.52
C LEU A 110 4.84 3.41 2.61
N ALA A 111 3.90 4.34 2.48
CA ALA A 111 2.72 4.39 3.33
C ALA A 111 1.49 4.90 2.56
N LEU A 112 0.37 4.17 2.63
CA LEU A 112 -0.90 4.63 2.04
C LEU A 112 -1.42 5.84 2.80
N ASN A 113 -2.05 6.76 2.07
CA ASN A 113 -2.57 8.05 2.57
C ASN A 113 -1.52 8.96 3.23
N LYS A 114 -0.22 8.69 3.02
CA LYS A 114 0.89 9.47 3.59
C LYS A 114 2.01 9.73 2.59
N SER A 115 2.49 8.72 1.87
CA SER A 115 3.55 8.90 0.86
C SER A 115 3.06 9.78 -0.29
N THR A 116 3.89 10.76 -0.69
CA THR A 116 3.56 11.69 -1.77
C THR A 116 4.18 11.28 -3.10
N LEU A 117 3.58 11.72 -4.21
CA LEU A 117 4.14 11.50 -5.56
C LEU A 117 5.56 12.06 -5.66
N LYS A 118 5.80 13.26 -5.11
CA LYS A 118 7.11 13.92 -5.16
C LYS A 118 8.17 13.11 -4.42
N ASP A 119 7.86 12.61 -3.23
CA ASP A 119 8.79 11.80 -2.45
C ASP A 119 9.09 10.48 -3.15
N ALA A 120 8.07 9.84 -3.75
CA ALA A 120 8.24 8.61 -4.52
C ALA A 120 9.09 8.83 -5.79
N GLN A 121 8.86 9.92 -6.53
CA GLN A 121 9.69 10.28 -7.70
C GLN A 121 11.15 10.51 -7.31
N ASN A 122 11.39 11.20 -6.19
CA ASN A 122 12.75 11.42 -5.68
C ASN A 122 13.41 10.10 -5.25
N ALA A 123 12.68 9.26 -4.51
CA ALA A 123 13.20 8.00 -3.98
C ALA A 123 13.47 6.96 -5.08
N PHE A 124 12.60 6.90 -6.09
CA PHE A 124 12.60 5.85 -7.10
C PHE A 124 13.01 6.30 -8.50
N GLY A 125 13.30 7.58 -8.72
CA GLY A 125 13.80 8.08 -10.01
C GLY A 125 15.07 7.35 -10.48
N LYS A 126 15.94 6.97 -9.54
CA LYS A 126 17.13 6.14 -9.81
C LYS A 126 16.83 4.72 -10.31
N TYR A 127 15.57 4.28 -10.20
CA TYR A 127 15.07 3.00 -10.68
C TYR A 127 14.23 3.14 -11.97
N GLY A 128 14.42 4.23 -12.71
CA GLY A 128 13.75 4.47 -13.98
C GLY A 128 12.24 4.72 -13.83
N ALA A 129 11.82 5.32 -12.72
CA ALA A 129 10.41 5.57 -12.45
C ALA A 129 9.74 6.43 -13.53
N LYS A 130 8.62 5.97 -14.08
CA LYS A 130 7.82 6.67 -15.10
C LYS A 130 6.48 7.06 -14.51
N SER A 131 6.10 8.33 -14.67
CA SER A 131 4.79 8.85 -14.24
C SER A 131 3.85 8.99 -15.44
N GLU A 132 2.59 8.66 -15.24
CA GLU A 132 1.52 8.81 -16.23
C GLU A 132 0.31 9.42 -15.53
N LYS A 133 -0.33 10.42 -16.15
CA LYS A 133 -1.57 10.99 -15.62
C LYS A 133 -2.71 10.00 -15.79
N LEU A 134 -3.53 9.87 -14.76
CA LEU A 134 -4.70 9.00 -14.78
C LEU A 134 -5.90 9.72 -15.38
N ASP A 135 -6.60 9.02 -16.25
CA ASP A 135 -7.80 9.52 -16.90
C ASP A 135 -8.97 9.66 -15.91
N ASN A 136 -9.98 10.44 -16.31
CA ASN A 136 -11.16 10.72 -15.48
C ASN A 136 -12.02 9.48 -15.20
N GLY A 137 -11.88 8.41 -15.99
CA GLY A 137 -12.59 7.14 -15.77
C GLY A 137 -11.81 6.11 -14.94
N SER A 138 -10.61 6.44 -14.49
CA SER A 138 -9.80 5.55 -13.65
C SER A 138 -10.32 5.48 -12.21
N GLN A 139 -9.80 4.53 -11.41
CA GLN A 139 -10.07 4.45 -9.98
C GLN A 139 -9.68 5.75 -9.23
N PHE A 140 -8.68 6.48 -9.72
CA PHE A 140 -8.23 7.74 -9.11
C PHE A 140 -8.21 8.87 -10.15
N PRO A 141 -9.38 9.43 -10.51
CA PRO A 141 -9.50 10.49 -11.51
C PRO A 141 -8.60 11.70 -11.21
N GLY A 142 -7.88 12.19 -12.22
CA GLY A 142 -6.93 13.30 -12.09
C GLY A 142 -5.66 12.97 -11.29
N GLY A 143 -5.54 11.72 -10.85
CA GLY A 143 -4.40 11.18 -10.13
C GLY A 143 -3.19 10.91 -11.01
N THR A 144 -2.25 10.11 -10.51
CA THR A 144 -1.02 9.76 -11.23
C THR A 144 -0.61 8.33 -10.93
N LYS A 145 -0.27 7.58 -11.98
CA LYS A 145 0.35 6.26 -11.89
C LYS A 145 1.86 6.43 -11.96
N LEU A 146 2.61 5.85 -11.03
CA LEU A 146 4.07 5.78 -11.07
C LEU A 146 4.50 4.32 -11.15
N VAL A 147 5.23 3.96 -12.20
CA VAL A 147 5.77 2.60 -12.38
C VAL A 147 7.29 2.64 -12.30
N PHE A 148 7.89 1.73 -11.52
CA PHE A 148 9.34 1.56 -11.47
C PHE A 148 9.73 0.09 -11.31
N LYS A 149 10.96 -0.24 -11.66
CA LYS A 149 11.52 -1.58 -11.44
C LYS A 149 12.64 -1.51 -10.42
N LYS A 150 12.45 -2.15 -9.27
CA LYS A 150 13.48 -2.29 -8.24
C LYS A 150 13.74 -3.77 -8.01
N SER A 151 15.01 -4.18 -8.13
CA SER A 151 15.40 -5.58 -8.06
C SER A 151 14.64 -6.39 -9.14
N ARG A 152 13.90 -7.42 -8.74
CA ARG A 152 13.06 -8.25 -9.63
C ARG A 152 11.60 -7.81 -9.69
N TYR A 153 11.22 -6.76 -8.97
CA TYR A 153 9.82 -6.34 -8.85
C TYR A 153 9.52 -5.17 -9.76
N TYR A 154 8.39 -5.26 -10.45
CA TYR A 154 7.70 -4.11 -11.02
C TYR A 154 6.71 -3.61 -9.97
N ALA A 155 6.85 -2.33 -9.62
CA ALA A 155 5.98 -1.68 -8.67
C ALA A 155 5.13 -0.64 -9.40
N THR A 156 3.83 -0.69 -9.17
CA THR A 156 2.86 0.26 -9.70
C THR A 156 2.22 0.99 -8.53
N LEU A 157 2.41 2.30 -8.47
CA LEU A 157 1.85 3.16 -7.43
C LEU A 157 0.73 4.00 -8.04
N PHE A 158 -0.41 4.09 -7.36
CA PHE A 158 -1.48 4.99 -7.74
C PHE A 158 -1.64 6.10 -6.71
N PHE A 159 -1.55 7.34 -7.17
CA PHE A 159 -1.72 8.55 -6.39
C PHE A 159 -3.04 9.23 -6.77
N ASP A 160 -3.75 9.78 -5.79
CA ASP A 160 -4.95 10.59 -6.04
C ASP A 160 -4.63 11.99 -6.59
N HIS A 161 -5.66 12.80 -6.85
CA HIS A 161 -5.50 14.19 -7.29
C HIS A 161 -4.79 15.10 -6.27
N LYS A 162 -4.68 14.66 -5.00
CA LYS A 162 -3.91 15.34 -3.94
C LYS A 162 -2.47 14.83 -3.88
N ASN A 163 -2.06 13.97 -4.81
CA ASN A 163 -0.76 13.33 -4.90
C ASN A 163 -0.42 12.43 -3.70
N LEU A 164 -1.43 11.87 -3.03
CA LEU A 164 -1.24 10.90 -1.94
C LEU A 164 -1.37 9.47 -2.47
N LEU A 165 -0.46 8.59 -2.05
CA LEU A 165 -0.48 7.17 -2.42
C LEU A 165 -1.75 6.51 -1.89
N LYS A 166 -2.53 5.88 -2.77
CA LYS A 166 -3.77 5.17 -2.44
C LYS A 166 -3.64 3.67 -2.60
N SER A 167 -2.95 3.23 -3.65
CA SER A 167 -2.74 1.81 -3.93
C SER A 167 -1.31 1.54 -4.38
N LEU A 168 -0.83 0.34 -4.03
CA LEU A 168 0.47 -0.21 -4.40
C LEU A 168 0.25 -1.62 -4.97
N GLY A 169 0.74 -1.86 -6.20
CA GLY A 169 0.83 -3.18 -6.80
C GLY A 169 2.29 -3.61 -6.95
N LEU A 170 2.55 -4.89 -6.69
CA LEU A 170 3.85 -5.54 -6.87
C LEU A 170 3.67 -6.78 -7.74
N THR A 171 4.40 -6.85 -8.85
CA THR A 171 4.45 -8.02 -9.73
C THR A 171 5.90 -8.40 -10.02
N THR A 172 6.15 -9.65 -10.38
CA THR A 172 7.48 -10.10 -10.87
C THR A 172 7.64 -9.97 -12.37
N GLU A 173 6.53 -9.78 -13.09
CA GLU A 173 6.48 -9.66 -14.55
C GLU A 173 5.70 -8.38 -14.91
N LEU A 174 6.08 -7.73 -16.00
CA LEU A 174 5.34 -6.59 -16.52
C LEU A 174 4.10 -7.16 -17.22
N ILE A 175 2.91 -6.89 -16.70
CA ILE A 175 1.68 -7.14 -17.44
C ILE A 175 1.67 -6.11 -18.57
N ASP A 176 1.97 -6.56 -19.79
CA ASP A 176 1.84 -5.73 -20.99
C ASP A 176 0.34 -5.46 -21.20
N PRO A 177 -0.12 -4.18 -21.23
CA PRO A 177 -1.51 -3.85 -21.51
C PRO A 177 -2.01 -4.42 -22.86
N ALA A 178 -1.10 -4.75 -23.78
CA ALA A 178 -1.42 -5.34 -25.08
C ALA A 178 -1.53 -6.87 -25.08
N ALA A 179 -1.41 -7.54 -23.93
CA ALA A 179 -1.47 -9.00 -23.82
C ALA A 179 -2.89 -9.58 -23.59
N ASN A 180 -3.94 -8.74 -23.61
CA ASN A 180 -5.35 -9.15 -23.56
C ASN A 180 -6.07 -8.89 -24.88
#